data_AF-A0A2N5U5X0-F1
#
_entry.id   AF-A0A2N5U5X0-F1
#
_cell.length_a   1.000
_cell.length_b   1.000
_cell.length_c   1.000
_cell.angle_alpha   90.00
_cell.angle_beta   90.00
_cell.angle_gamma   90.00
#
_symmetry.space_group_name_H-M   'P 1'
#
loop_
_entity.id
_entity.type
_entity.pdbx_description
1 polymer ?
#
loop_
_entity_poly.entity_id
_entity_poly.type
_entity_poly.pdbx_seq_one_letter_code
_entity_poly.pdbx_strand_id
1 'polypeptide(L)'
;MQQVRFWPCLLACLILSQVAIVIGSPVLHNFDINEPRVEVAESSSGPRLTEADKATIKSRPYRPRSLPPTVFTHFTKFDGAIKGNFKMTPKSDRSDHPDLPLAMAPPQESSERTGRVVRISHLPRTGRRSIVEHELLSQYYKKLLFFVEVSHNIILDRYHILQESRQLSLTEDLFEWMHKQTLGDEKNICPLLGIIKIPCCTWTYLSTQMPYAQTQKELATYLAGAATDDHARETAYEVVNGYLAQHKEKYLKGN
;
A
#
# COMPACT_ATOMS: atom_id res chain seq x y z
N MET A 1 -61.85 -8.57 8.18
CA MET A 1 -60.62 -8.24 8.94
C MET A 1 -60.56 -9.15 10.16
N GLN A 2 -59.74 -10.19 10.13
CA GLN A 2 -59.60 -11.16 11.23
C GLN A 2 -58.49 -10.73 12.18
N GLN A 3 -58.82 -10.63 13.47
CA GLN A 3 -57.90 -10.31 14.56
C GLN A 3 -57.17 -11.60 14.98
N VAL A 4 -55.86 -11.68 14.68
CA VAL A 4 -55.03 -12.81 15.11
C VAL A 4 -54.62 -12.56 16.57
N ARG A 5 -55.19 -13.32 17.51
CA ARG A 5 -54.80 -13.31 18.92
C ARG A 5 -53.57 -14.20 19.11
N PHE A 6 -52.41 -13.59 19.37
CA PHE A 6 -51.21 -14.32 19.75
C PHE A 6 -51.39 -14.95 21.14
N TRP A 7 -51.31 -16.28 21.20
CA TRP A 7 -51.47 -17.08 22.40
C TRP A 7 -50.20 -17.03 23.28
N PRO A 8 -50.32 -16.88 24.62
CA PRO A 8 -49.17 -16.82 25.55
C PRO A 8 -48.25 -18.06 25.54
N CYS A 9 -48.70 -19.18 24.98
CA CYS A 9 -47.94 -20.44 24.98
C CYS A 9 -46.67 -20.38 24.11
N LEU A 10 -46.62 -19.52 23.09
CA LEU A 10 -45.45 -19.44 22.20
C LEU A 10 -44.25 -18.79 22.89
N LEU A 11 -44.49 -17.90 23.85
CA LEU A 11 -43.45 -17.26 24.66
C LEU A 11 -42.84 -18.25 25.67
N ALA A 12 -43.66 -19.15 26.24
CA ALA A 12 -43.18 -20.17 27.16
C ALA A 12 -42.30 -21.23 26.47
N CYS A 13 -42.63 -21.60 25.22
CA CYS A 13 -41.79 -22.51 24.43
C CYS A 13 -40.41 -21.90 24.11
N LEU A 14 -40.34 -20.59 23.86
CA LEU A 14 -39.08 -19.88 23.56
C LEU A 14 -38.15 -19.76 24.77
N ILE A 15 -38.69 -19.70 26.00
CA ILE A 15 -37.88 -19.61 27.22
C ILE A 15 -37.29 -20.97 27.61
N LEU A 16 -37.98 -22.08 27.30
CA LEU A 16 -37.51 -23.43 27.62
C LEU A 16 -36.54 -24.01 26.57
N SER A 17 -36.67 -23.60 25.31
CA SER A 17 -35.66 -23.93 24.30
C SER A 17 -34.49 -22.95 24.45
N GLN A 18 -33.34 -23.37 24.98
CA GLN A 18 -32.09 -22.59 25.06
C GLN A 18 -31.51 -22.21 23.68
N VAL A 19 -32.35 -21.68 22.79
CA VAL A 19 -31.98 -21.13 21.51
C VAL A 19 -31.71 -19.67 21.77
N ALA A 20 -30.44 -19.31 21.79
CA ALA A 20 -30.00 -17.92 21.82
C ALA A 20 -30.53 -17.22 20.56
N ILE A 21 -31.66 -16.52 20.68
CA ILE A 21 -32.08 -15.56 19.67
C ILE A 21 -31.16 -14.36 19.84
N VAL A 22 -30.14 -14.27 18.97
CA VAL A 22 -29.36 -13.06 18.78
C VAL A 22 -30.30 -12.04 18.13
N ILE A 23 -31.00 -11.27 18.95
CA ILE A 23 -31.71 -10.08 18.52
C ILE A 23 -30.63 -9.03 18.25
N GLY A 24 -30.28 -8.87 16.97
CA GLY A 24 -29.45 -7.75 16.51
C GLY A 24 -30.17 -6.44 16.82
N SER A 25 -29.67 -5.72 17.82
CA SER A 25 -30.10 -4.35 18.09
C SER A 25 -29.26 -3.40 17.22
N PRO A 26 -29.87 -2.47 16.46
CA PRO A 26 -29.11 -1.47 15.73
C PRO A 26 -28.78 -0.33 16.69
N VAL A 27 -27.50 -0.18 17.05
CA VAL A 27 -27.04 1.01 17.80
C VAL A 27 -25.90 1.69 17.06
N LEU A 28 -26.24 2.91 16.65
CA LEU A 28 -25.40 3.98 16.16
C LEU A 28 -24.32 4.37 17.18
N HIS A 29 -23.14 4.66 16.63
CA HIS A 29 -22.13 5.64 17.07
C HIS A 29 -21.50 5.57 18.47
N ASN A 30 -20.17 5.71 18.41
CA ASN A 30 -19.21 6.16 19.43
C ASN A 30 -18.75 5.11 20.46
N PHE A 31 -17.77 4.32 20.03
CA PHE A 31 -16.82 3.69 20.94
C PHE A 31 -15.58 4.59 21.09
N ASP A 32 -15.51 5.26 22.24
CA ASP A 32 -14.27 5.67 22.87
C ASP A 32 -14.32 5.17 24.31
N ILE A 33 -13.65 4.04 24.58
CA ILE A 33 -13.29 3.63 25.95
C ILE A 33 -11.96 2.87 25.88
N ASN A 34 -10.97 3.44 26.59
CA ASN A 34 -9.79 2.79 27.11
C ASN A 34 -10.10 1.41 27.70
N GLU A 35 -9.79 0.35 26.96
CA GLU A 35 -9.62 -0.99 27.53
C GLU A 35 -8.15 -1.19 27.92
N PRO A 36 -7.86 -1.74 29.10
CA PRO A 36 -6.52 -2.17 29.43
C PRO A 36 -6.16 -3.32 28.49
N ARG A 37 -5.21 -3.07 27.59
CA ARG A 37 -4.58 -4.11 26.77
C ARG A 37 -4.07 -5.19 27.71
N VAL A 38 -4.74 -6.34 27.71
CA VAL A 38 -4.12 -7.59 28.12
C VAL A 38 -2.91 -7.75 27.19
N GLU A 39 -1.71 -7.57 27.72
CA GLU A 39 -0.46 -7.99 27.09
C GLU A 39 -0.50 -9.52 26.99
N VAL A 40 -1.28 -10.03 26.06
CA VAL A 40 -1.02 -11.33 25.47
C VAL A 40 0.33 -11.15 24.80
N ALA A 41 1.36 -11.80 25.33
CA ALA A 41 2.64 -11.90 24.68
C ALA A 41 2.40 -12.47 23.27
N GLU A 42 2.30 -11.56 22.29
CA GLU A 42 2.31 -11.89 20.88
C GLU A 42 3.67 -12.52 20.62
N SER A 43 3.74 -13.84 20.77
CA SER A 43 4.78 -14.65 20.19
C SER A 43 4.61 -14.56 18.68
N SER A 44 5.10 -13.45 18.14
CA SER A 44 5.08 -13.05 16.74
C SER A 44 5.95 -14.03 15.95
N SER A 45 5.45 -15.21 15.64
CA SER A 45 6.21 -16.26 14.95
C SER A 45 6.32 -16.02 13.44
N GLY A 46 5.96 -14.83 12.95
CA GLY A 46 6.00 -14.47 11.54
C GLY A 46 7.33 -13.81 11.13
N PRO A 47 7.67 -13.84 9.83
CA PRO A 47 8.80 -13.08 9.31
C PRO A 47 8.59 -11.59 9.60
N ARG A 48 9.57 -10.95 10.23
CA ARG A 48 9.59 -9.50 10.42
C ARG A 48 11.02 -8.98 10.42
N LEU A 49 11.20 -7.76 9.94
CA LEU A 49 12.44 -7.04 10.19
C LEU A 49 12.46 -6.57 11.65
N THR A 50 13.66 -6.48 12.20
CA THR A 50 13.93 -6.02 13.55
C THR A 50 14.74 -4.74 13.49
N GLU A 51 14.80 -3.98 14.59
CA GLU A 51 15.64 -2.78 14.65
C GLU A 51 17.14 -3.09 14.43
N ALA A 52 17.59 -4.30 14.79
CA ALA A 52 18.95 -4.75 14.50
C ALA A 52 19.22 -4.85 12.98
N ASP A 53 18.19 -5.16 12.19
CA ASP A 53 18.31 -5.24 10.73
C ASP A 53 18.53 -3.88 10.08
N LYS A 54 18.05 -2.80 10.71
CA LYS A 54 18.29 -1.44 10.22
C LYS A 54 19.78 -1.14 10.12
N ALA A 55 20.60 -1.64 11.05
CA ALA A 55 22.05 -1.46 11.00
C ALA A 55 22.66 -2.21 9.79
N THR A 56 22.22 -3.44 9.54
CA THR A 56 22.64 -4.24 8.38
C THR A 56 22.25 -3.54 7.07
N ILE A 57 21.01 -3.05 6.95
CA ILE A 57 20.53 -2.31 5.78
C ILE A 57 21.35 -1.02 5.58
N LYS A 58 21.64 -0.27 6.65
CA LYS A 58 22.46 0.95 6.61
C LYS A 58 23.88 0.71 6.09
N SER A 59 24.47 -0.42 6.43
CA SER A 59 25.82 -0.78 5.98
C SER A 59 25.92 -1.06 4.47
N ARG A 60 24.80 -1.30 3.77
CA ARG A 60 24.81 -1.62 2.34
C ARG A 60 24.84 -0.34 1.49
N PRO A 61 25.87 -0.16 0.65
CA PRO A 61 25.94 1.00 -0.24
C PRO A 61 25.10 0.79 -1.48
N TYR A 62 24.34 1.81 -1.88
CA TYR A 62 23.64 1.80 -3.17
C TYR A 62 24.61 2.13 -4.31
N ARG A 63 24.68 1.27 -5.32
CA ARG A 63 25.53 1.45 -6.51
C ARG A 63 24.67 1.42 -7.78
N PRO A 64 24.27 2.59 -8.34
CA PRO A 64 23.31 2.66 -9.46
C PRO A 64 23.70 1.88 -10.73
N ARG A 65 25.00 1.62 -10.91
CA ARG A 65 25.59 0.92 -12.08
C ARG A 65 25.69 -0.60 -11.90
N SER A 66 25.47 -1.12 -10.70
CA SER A 66 25.63 -2.54 -10.36
C SER A 66 24.43 -2.95 -9.53
N LEU A 67 23.29 -3.12 -10.22
CA LEU A 67 22.08 -3.63 -9.61
C LEU A 67 22.03 -5.16 -9.75
N PRO A 68 21.40 -5.84 -8.78
CA PRO A 68 21.00 -7.22 -8.95
C PRO A 68 20.04 -7.39 -10.15
N PRO A 69 20.12 -8.52 -10.88
CA PRO A 69 19.28 -8.76 -12.06
C PRO A 69 17.77 -8.64 -11.80
N THR A 70 17.32 -9.11 -10.64
CA THR A 70 15.90 -9.05 -10.22
C THR A 70 15.43 -7.60 -10.10
N VAL A 71 16.19 -6.76 -9.38
CA VAL A 71 15.91 -5.32 -9.28
C VAL A 71 15.91 -4.64 -10.63
N PHE A 72 16.89 -4.95 -11.50
CA PHE A 72 16.95 -4.34 -12.83
C PHE A 72 15.73 -4.69 -13.70
N THR A 73 15.29 -5.95 -13.66
CA THR A 73 14.10 -6.42 -14.37
C THR A 73 12.84 -5.68 -13.92
N HIS A 74 12.61 -5.61 -12.61
CA HIS A 74 11.44 -4.93 -12.05
C HIS A 74 11.49 -3.41 -12.20
N PHE A 75 12.68 -2.82 -12.12
CA PHE A 75 12.88 -1.41 -12.47
C PHE A 75 12.46 -1.13 -13.92
N THR A 76 12.88 -1.97 -14.86
CA THR A 76 12.54 -1.80 -16.29
C THR A 76 11.04 -1.92 -16.54
N LYS A 77 10.36 -2.86 -15.85
CA LYS A 77 8.89 -2.98 -15.88
C LYS A 77 8.22 -1.68 -15.40
N PHE A 78 8.66 -1.16 -14.25
CA PHE A 78 8.13 0.09 -13.69
C PHE A 78 8.39 1.30 -14.60
N ASP A 79 9.62 1.50 -15.05
CA ASP A 79 10.02 2.61 -15.93
C ASP A 79 9.21 2.59 -17.23
N GLY A 80 9.09 1.41 -17.85
CA GLY A 80 8.24 1.22 -19.04
C GLY A 80 6.77 1.54 -18.79
N ALA A 81 6.23 1.20 -17.60
CA ALA A 81 4.84 1.48 -17.25
C ALA A 81 4.57 2.97 -17.02
N ILE A 82 5.52 3.75 -16.51
CA ILE A 82 5.32 5.18 -16.25
C ILE A 82 5.71 6.08 -17.42
N LYS A 83 6.51 5.57 -18.36
CA LYS A 83 6.99 6.32 -19.53
C LYS A 83 5.85 6.60 -20.50
N GLY A 84 5.41 7.85 -20.56
CA GLY A 84 4.40 8.33 -21.52
C GLY A 84 2.94 8.05 -21.17
N ASN A 85 2.65 7.21 -20.17
CA ASN A 85 1.29 6.75 -19.88
C ASN A 85 0.48 7.68 -18.96
N PHE A 86 1.12 8.65 -18.29
CA PHE A 86 0.49 9.47 -17.25
C PHE A 86 0.71 10.98 -17.45
N LYS A 87 0.45 11.47 -18.67
CA LYS A 87 0.50 12.91 -18.97
C LYS A 87 -0.75 13.63 -18.47
N MET A 88 -0.59 14.74 -17.77
CA MET A 88 -1.68 15.55 -17.21
C MET A 88 -1.91 16.82 -18.03
N THR A 89 -3.15 17.27 -18.10
CA THR A 89 -3.47 18.62 -18.60
C THR A 89 -2.81 19.70 -17.73
N PRO A 90 -2.42 20.85 -18.32
CA PRO A 90 -1.85 21.95 -17.56
C PRO A 90 -2.85 22.55 -16.56
N LYS A 91 -2.37 22.73 -15.32
CA LYS A 91 -2.81 23.58 -14.18
C LYS A 91 -4.30 23.89 -13.90
N SER A 92 -5.17 24.21 -14.86
CA SER A 92 -6.51 24.76 -14.58
C SER A 92 -7.42 23.78 -13.83
N ASP A 93 -7.32 22.48 -14.15
CA ASP A 93 -8.15 21.43 -13.56
C ASP A 93 -7.38 20.50 -12.62
N ARG A 94 -6.18 20.93 -12.19
CA ARG A 94 -5.37 20.18 -11.25
C ARG A 94 -5.85 20.43 -9.82
N SER A 95 -6.05 19.34 -9.09
CA SER A 95 -6.33 19.34 -7.66
C SER A 95 -5.22 18.59 -6.92
N ASP A 96 -4.70 19.19 -5.85
CA ASP A 96 -3.70 18.54 -5.00
C ASP A 96 -4.39 17.80 -3.85
N HIS A 97 -3.86 16.63 -3.49
CA HIS A 97 -4.34 15.89 -2.35
C HIS A 97 -4.06 16.68 -1.05
N PRO A 98 -5.00 16.76 -0.10
CA PRO A 98 -4.80 17.54 1.13
C PRO A 98 -3.54 17.11 1.91
N ASP A 99 -3.44 15.81 2.21
CA ASP A 99 -2.39 15.31 3.11
C ASP A 99 -1.21 14.60 2.45
N LEU A 100 -1.40 14.10 1.21
CA LEU A 100 -0.39 13.33 0.50
C LEU A 100 0.25 14.15 -0.61
N PRO A 101 1.50 13.84 -0.99
CA PRO A 101 2.19 14.52 -2.07
C PRO A 101 1.71 14.02 -3.44
N LEU A 102 0.41 14.12 -3.69
CA LEU A 102 -0.25 13.66 -4.90
C LEU A 102 -1.02 14.81 -5.55
N ALA A 103 -1.13 14.74 -6.87
CA ALA A 103 -1.89 15.66 -7.70
C ALA A 103 -2.75 14.88 -8.69
N MET A 104 -3.94 15.40 -8.97
CA MET A 104 -4.91 14.78 -9.86
C MET A 104 -5.41 15.81 -10.87
N ALA A 105 -5.50 15.41 -12.14
CA ALA A 105 -5.99 16.25 -13.23
C ALA A 105 -6.55 15.39 -14.37
N PRO A 106 -7.31 15.98 -15.32
CA PRO A 106 -7.64 15.30 -16.56
C PRO A 106 -6.39 14.84 -17.34
N PRO A 107 -6.46 13.71 -18.08
CA PRO A 107 -5.40 13.29 -18.99
C PRO A 107 -5.15 14.30 -20.11
N GLN A 108 -3.88 14.50 -20.49
CA GLN A 108 -3.48 15.47 -21.54
C GLN A 108 -3.93 15.05 -22.95
N GLU A 109 -3.78 13.77 -23.27
CA GLU A 109 -4.09 13.19 -24.57
C GLU A 109 -5.02 11.99 -24.33
N SER A 110 -6.35 12.15 -24.49
CA SER A 110 -7.22 11.06 -24.93
C SER A 110 -8.60 11.54 -25.35
N SER A 111 -9.12 10.82 -26.36
CA SER A 111 -10.53 10.63 -26.71
C SER A 111 -11.38 10.03 -25.58
N GLU A 112 -10.77 9.63 -24.46
CA GLU A 112 -11.39 9.07 -23.27
C GLU A 112 -11.32 10.09 -22.12
N ARG A 113 -12.15 11.14 -22.20
CA ARG A 113 -12.29 12.17 -21.15
C ARG A 113 -12.88 11.65 -19.82
N THR A 114 -12.98 10.34 -19.64
CA THR A 114 -13.76 9.70 -18.58
C THR A 114 -12.94 9.33 -17.34
N GLY A 115 -11.64 9.68 -17.28
CA GLY A 115 -10.78 9.38 -16.14
C GLY A 115 -10.01 10.58 -15.57
N ARG A 116 -9.30 10.32 -14.46
CA ARG A 116 -8.36 11.26 -13.83
C ARG A 116 -6.98 10.64 -13.75
N VAL A 117 -5.95 11.40 -14.13
CA VAL A 117 -4.55 11.01 -13.94
C VAL A 117 -4.12 11.43 -12.55
N VAL A 118 -3.54 10.50 -11.79
CA VAL A 118 -2.88 10.76 -10.51
C VAL A 118 -1.38 10.71 -10.71
N ARG A 119 -0.68 11.71 -10.16
CA ARG A 119 0.77 11.85 -10.21
C ARG A 119 1.32 12.24 -8.84
N ILE A 120 2.54 11.80 -8.58
CA ILE A 120 3.32 12.26 -7.42
C ILE A 120 3.75 13.69 -7.67
N SER A 121 3.53 14.53 -6.66
CA SER A 121 3.93 15.94 -6.63
C SER A 121 4.94 16.15 -5.51
N HIS A 122 5.67 17.24 -5.55
CA HIS A 122 6.59 17.65 -4.50
C HIS A 122 6.40 19.13 -4.23
N LEU A 123 6.71 19.57 -3.01
CA LEU A 123 6.71 20.98 -2.67
C LEU A 123 8.14 21.54 -2.80
N PRO A 124 8.51 22.13 -3.94
CA PRO A 124 9.79 22.81 -4.08
C PRO A 124 9.88 24.01 -3.12
N ARG A 125 11.10 24.48 -2.88
CA ARG A 125 11.39 25.69 -2.07
C ARG A 125 10.64 26.94 -2.55
N THR A 126 10.21 26.96 -3.80
CA THR A 126 9.41 28.04 -4.41
C THR A 126 7.96 28.08 -3.93
N GLY A 127 7.53 27.12 -3.10
CA GLY A 127 6.23 27.12 -2.43
C GLY A 127 5.05 26.63 -3.29
N ARG A 128 5.28 26.29 -4.56
CA ARG A 128 4.23 25.76 -5.47
C ARG A 128 4.46 24.30 -5.74
N ARG A 129 3.51 23.42 -5.38
CA ARG A 129 3.62 21.98 -5.65
C ARG A 129 3.84 21.74 -7.16
N SER A 130 4.91 21.05 -7.50
CA SER A 130 5.23 20.64 -8.87
C SER A 130 5.07 19.13 -9.01
N ILE A 131 4.85 18.64 -10.22
CA ILE A 131 4.83 17.20 -10.49
C ILE A 131 6.26 16.68 -10.48
N VAL A 132 6.51 15.53 -9.87
CA VAL A 132 7.83 14.89 -9.93
C VAL A 132 8.07 14.41 -11.37
N GLU A 133 9.22 14.81 -11.91
CA GLU A 133 9.65 14.44 -13.25
C GLU A 133 9.89 12.93 -13.35
N HIS A 134 9.70 12.39 -14.56
CA HIS A 134 9.84 10.97 -14.83
C HIS A 134 11.24 10.46 -14.43
N GLU A 135 12.28 11.18 -14.83
CA GLU A 135 13.68 10.79 -14.61
C GLU A 135 14.01 10.68 -13.12
N LEU A 136 13.53 11.62 -12.32
CA LEU A 136 13.71 11.62 -10.86
C LEU A 136 12.93 10.47 -10.21
N LEU A 137 11.67 10.30 -10.61
CA LEU A 137 10.83 9.24 -10.10
C LEU A 137 11.41 7.85 -10.39
N SER A 138 11.89 7.62 -11.61
CA SER A 138 12.58 6.39 -12.00
C SER A 138 13.84 6.16 -11.16
N GLN A 139 14.65 7.19 -10.92
CA GLN A 139 15.84 7.07 -10.07
C GLN A 139 15.50 6.73 -8.62
N TYR A 140 14.46 7.35 -8.05
CA TYR A 140 14.03 7.12 -6.67
C TYR A 140 13.48 5.72 -6.50
N TYR A 141 12.61 5.27 -7.41
CA TYR A 141 12.04 3.94 -7.40
C TYR A 141 13.13 2.86 -7.58
N LYS A 142 14.07 3.08 -8.50
CA LYS A 142 15.25 2.20 -8.70
C LYS A 142 16.06 2.03 -7.43
N LYS A 143 16.34 3.13 -6.71
CA LYS A 143 17.05 3.10 -5.43
C LYS A 143 16.25 2.36 -4.36
N LEU A 144 14.94 2.57 -4.30
CA LEU A 144 14.07 1.89 -3.34
C LEU A 144 14.04 0.39 -3.57
N LEU A 145 13.87 -0.08 -4.80
CA LEU A 145 13.87 -1.51 -5.14
C LEU A 145 15.14 -2.21 -4.65
N PHE A 146 16.30 -1.55 -4.80
CA PHE A 146 17.57 -2.09 -4.27
C PHE A 146 17.51 -2.30 -2.75
N PHE A 147 17.07 -1.30 -1.99
CA PHE A 147 16.99 -1.44 -0.53
C PHE A 147 15.87 -2.37 -0.08
N VAL A 148 14.78 -2.49 -0.84
CA VAL A 148 13.73 -3.50 -0.62
C VAL A 148 14.29 -4.90 -0.79
N GLU A 149 15.08 -5.17 -1.84
CA GLU A 149 15.75 -6.47 -2.02
C GLU A 149 16.72 -6.77 -0.87
N VAL A 150 17.55 -5.80 -0.50
CA VAL A 150 18.49 -5.94 0.63
C VAL A 150 17.73 -6.30 1.91
N SER A 151 16.63 -5.60 2.19
CA SER A 151 15.81 -5.82 3.38
C SER A 151 15.13 -7.20 3.32
N HIS A 152 14.61 -7.59 2.16
CA HIS A 152 13.97 -8.88 1.98
C HIS A 152 14.96 -10.05 2.11
N ASN A 153 16.17 -9.91 1.56
CA ASN A 153 17.21 -10.94 1.66
C ASN A 153 17.64 -11.19 3.11
N ILE A 154 17.66 -10.16 3.98
CA ILE A 154 17.91 -10.37 5.42
C ILE A 154 16.86 -11.30 6.04
N ILE A 155 15.61 -11.20 5.60
CA ILE A 155 14.54 -12.10 6.04
C ILE A 155 14.77 -13.49 5.48
N LEU A 156 14.96 -13.61 4.15
CA LEU A 156 15.16 -14.89 3.49
C LEU A 156 16.37 -15.66 4.03
N ASP A 157 17.46 -14.96 4.37
CA ASP A 157 18.64 -15.52 4.99
C ASP A 157 18.30 -16.23 6.31
N ARG A 158 17.36 -15.70 7.12
CA ARG A 158 16.94 -16.39 8.36
C ARG A 158 16.21 -17.71 8.10
N TYR A 159 15.62 -17.86 6.92
CA TYR A 159 14.94 -19.06 6.49
C TYR A 159 15.85 -19.92 5.59
N HIS A 160 17.06 -20.21 6.08
CA HIS A 160 18.14 -20.97 5.41
C HIS A 160 17.73 -22.29 4.71
N ILE A 161 16.51 -22.78 4.92
CA ILE A 161 15.94 -24.01 4.36
C ILE A 161 15.23 -23.77 3.02
N LEU A 162 14.92 -22.51 2.66
CA LEU A 162 14.22 -22.20 1.41
C LEU A 162 15.13 -22.43 0.19
N GLN A 163 14.65 -23.24 -0.75
CA GLN A 163 15.25 -23.41 -2.07
C GLN A 163 15.39 -22.05 -2.78
N GLU A 164 16.46 -21.87 -3.56
CA GLU A 164 16.76 -20.63 -4.28
C GLU A 164 15.59 -20.18 -5.18
N SER A 165 14.95 -21.11 -5.87
CA SER A 165 13.76 -20.84 -6.70
C SER A 165 12.59 -20.25 -5.90
N ARG A 166 12.42 -20.70 -4.65
CA ARG A 166 11.38 -20.18 -3.75
C ARG A 166 11.73 -18.78 -3.25
N GLN A 167 12.98 -18.52 -2.92
CA GLN A 167 13.46 -17.20 -2.53
C GLN A 167 13.26 -16.17 -3.66
N LEU A 168 13.57 -16.56 -4.90
CA LEU A 168 13.34 -15.74 -6.08
C LEU A 168 11.84 -15.45 -6.25
N SER A 169 10.98 -16.48 -6.20
CA SER A 169 9.52 -16.31 -6.31
C SER A 169 8.95 -15.38 -5.23
N LEU A 170 9.40 -15.46 -3.98
CA LEU A 170 8.97 -14.56 -2.92
C LEU A 170 9.40 -13.11 -3.18
N THR A 171 10.59 -12.93 -3.75
CA THR A 171 11.13 -11.60 -4.10
C THR A 171 10.37 -10.99 -5.28
N GLU A 172 10.06 -11.79 -6.30
CA GLU A 172 9.21 -11.36 -7.42
C GLU A 172 7.81 -10.95 -6.93
N ASP A 173 7.18 -11.77 -6.07
CA ASP A 173 5.89 -11.46 -5.47
C ASP A 173 5.90 -10.13 -4.69
N LEU A 174 6.97 -9.85 -3.95
CA LEU A 174 7.14 -8.59 -3.20
C LEU A 174 7.21 -7.38 -4.15
N PHE A 175 8.00 -7.49 -5.23
CA PHE A 175 8.11 -6.41 -6.20
C PHE A 175 6.83 -6.20 -7.00
N GLU A 176 6.13 -7.27 -7.37
CA GLU A 176 4.81 -7.17 -8.01
C GLU A 176 3.79 -6.50 -7.10
N TRP A 177 3.76 -6.87 -5.82
CA TRP A 177 2.92 -6.19 -4.83
C TRP A 177 3.28 -4.70 -4.72
N MET A 178 4.57 -4.35 -4.65
CA MET A 178 5.01 -2.95 -4.60
C MET A 178 4.61 -2.16 -5.86
N HIS A 179 4.69 -2.79 -7.04
CA HIS A 179 4.18 -2.20 -8.29
C HIS A 179 2.68 -1.92 -8.18
N LYS A 180 1.88 -2.86 -7.67
CA LYS A 180 0.43 -2.66 -7.47
C LYS A 180 0.13 -1.53 -6.48
N GLN A 181 0.86 -1.45 -5.37
CA GLN A 181 0.72 -0.35 -4.41
C GLN A 181 0.99 1.02 -5.04
N THR A 182 1.88 1.07 -6.04
CA THR A 182 2.31 2.32 -6.69
C THR A 182 1.44 2.68 -7.91
N LEU A 183 1.23 1.73 -8.81
CA LEU A 183 0.59 1.96 -10.12
C LEU A 183 -0.91 1.75 -10.11
N GLY A 184 -1.44 1.05 -9.11
CA GLY A 184 -2.81 0.55 -9.11
C GLY A 184 -2.99 -0.56 -10.16
N ASP A 185 -3.82 -1.54 -9.85
CA ASP A 185 -4.15 -2.66 -10.75
C ASP A 185 -5.44 -3.36 -10.29
N GLU A 186 -5.68 -3.34 -8.98
CA GLU A 186 -6.87 -3.93 -8.39
C GLU A 186 -8.01 -2.92 -8.31
N LYS A 187 -9.25 -3.38 -8.49
CA LYS A 187 -10.47 -2.56 -8.49
C LYS A 187 -10.63 -1.66 -7.25
N ASN A 188 -9.89 -1.93 -6.18
CA ASN A 188 -10.02 -1.30 -4.87
C ASN A 188 -8.74 -0.58 -4.40
N ILE A 189 -7.68 -0.52 -5.21
CA ILE A 189 -6.43 0.16 -4.82
C ILE A 189 -6.30 1.44 -5.64
N CYS A 190 -6.33 2.59 -4.96
CA CYS A 190 -6.12 3.88 -5.60
C CYS A 190 -4.63 4.01 -6.00
N PRO A 191 -4.30 4.35 -7.26
CA PRO A 191 -2.92 4.47 -7.69
C PRO A 191 -2.23 5.71 -7.07
N LEU A 192 -0.92 5.62 -6.87
CA LEU A 192 -0.05 6.79 -6.64
C LEU A 192 0.38 7.43 -7.97
N LEU A 193 0.47 6.61 -9.02
CA LEU A 193 0.84 6.97 -10.38
C LEU A 193 -0.05 6.16 -11.34
N GLY A 194 -1.08 6.77 -11.92
CA GLY A 194 -2.02 5.99 -12.71
C GLY A 194 -3.20 6.77 -13.25
N ILE A 195 -4.14 6.05 -13.86
CA ILE A 195 -5.41 6.58 -14.34
C ILE A 195 -6.54 5.96 -13.53
N ILE A 196 -7.34 6.80 -12.88
CA ILE A 196 -8.57 6.41 -12.22
C ILE A 196 -9.69 6.50 -13.24
N LYS A 197 -10.31 5.36 -13.56
CA LYS A 197 -11.40 5.22 -14.55
C LYS A 197 -12.78 5.58 -13.96
N ILE A 198 -12.82 6.54 -13.04
CA ILE A 198 -14.05 7.05 -12.43
C ILE A 198 -14.20 8.50 -12.90
N PRO A 199 -15.19 8.80 -13.77
CA PRO A 199 -15.42 10.15 -14.21
C PRO A 199 -15.66 11.09 -13.04
N CYS A 200 -15.13 12.31 -13.13
CA CYS A 200 -15.37 13.38 -12.16
C CYS A 200 -15.00 13.03 -10.70
N CYS A 201 -14.14 12.02 -10.45
CA CYS A 201 -13.72 11.72 -9.08
C CYS A 201 -12.97 12.90 -8.45
N THR A 202 -13.13 13.03 -7.13
CA THR A 202 -12.51 14.05 -6.29
C THR A 202 -11.68 13.38 -5.21
N TRP A 203 -10.76 14.12 -4.60
CA TRP A 203 -9.97 13.59 -3.48
C TRP A 203 -10.83 13.13 -2.30
N THR A 204 -11.93 13.86 -2.00
CA THR A 204 -12.88 13.47 -0.95
C THR A 204 -13.54 12.13 -1.25
N TYR A 205 -13.96 11.91 -2.49
CA TYR A 205 -14.53 10.63 -2.92
C TYR A 205 -13.51 9.50 -2.77
N LEU A 206 -12.29 9.68 -3.28
CA LEU A 206 -11.24 8.66 -3.22
C LEU A 206 -10.85 8.34 -1.77
N SER A 207 -10.70 9.36 -0.92
CA SER A 207 -10.34 9.17 0.49
C SER A 207 -11.41 8.39 1.27
N THR A 208 -12.67 8.48 0.84
CA THR A 208 -13.80 7.78 1.49
C THR A 208 -13.94 6.35 0.98
N GLN A 209 -13.81 6.15 -0.34
CA GLN A 209 -14.11 4.87 -0.99
C GLN A 209 -12.90 3.95 -1.13
N MET A 210 -11.71 4.53 -1.30
CA MET A 210 -10.46 3.83 -1.57
C MET A 210 -9.31 4.51 -0.81
N PRO A 211 -9.33 4.48 0.53
CA PRO A 211 -8.31 5.14 1.33
C PRO A 211 -6.93 4.56 1.03
N TYR A 212 -5.92 5.44 0.93
CA TYR A 212 -4.54 5.01 0.75
C TYR A 212 -4.05 4.24 1.97
N ALA A 213 -3.52 3.04 1.73
CA ALA A 213 -2.90 2.23 2.77
C ALA A 213 -1.62 2.88 3.30
N GLN A 214 -1.20 2.52 4.52
CA GLN A 214 -0.03 3.11 5.16
C GLN A 214 1.24 3.02 4.29
N THR A 215 1.51 1.86 3.70
CA THR A 215 2.62 1.67 2.75
C THR A 215 2.53 2.61 1.55
N GLN A 216 1.32 2.87 1.01
CA GLN A 216 1.17 3.80 -0.11
C GLN A 216 1.52 5.24 0.31
N LYS A 217 1.21 5.63 1.55
CA LYS A 217 1.58 6.95 2.08
C LYS A 217 3.10 7.09 2.21
N GLU A 218 3.78 6.05 2.69
CA GLU A 218 5.25 6.00 2.78
C GLU A 218 5.90 6.07 1.39
N LEU A 219 5.43 5.25 0.44
CA LEU A 219 5.88 5.28 -0.94
C LEU A 219 5.68 6.66 -1.57
N ALA A 220 4.49 7.27 -1.41
CA ALA A 220 4.22 8.60 -1.94
C ALA A 220 5.18 9.64 -1.34
N THR A 221 5.41 9.59 -0.03
CA THR A 221 6.30 10.53 0.68
C THR A 221 7.75 10.40 0.22
N TYR A 222 8.25 9.17 0.10
CA TYR A 222 9.59 8.91 -0.38
C TYR A 222 9.80 9.35 -1.83
N LEU A 223 8.87 9.00 -2.71
CA LEU A 223 8.94 9.34 -4.13
C LEU A 223 8.73 10.84 -4.39
N ALA A 224 8.13 11.56 -3.44
CA ALA A 224 7.95 13.01 -3.51
C ALA A 224 9.17 13.82 -3.06
N GLY A 225 10.05 13.31 -2.18
CA GLY A 225 11.10 14.16 -1.62
C GLY A 225 12.21 13.49 -0.84
N ALA A 226 13.39 14.13 -0.92
CA ALA A 226 14.67 13.77 -0.34
C ALA A 226 15.41 12.61 -1.02
N ALA A 227 14.76 11.46 -1.24
CA ALA A 227 15.34 10.23 -1.83
C ALA A 227 16.82 9.95 -1.45
N THR A 228 17.20 10.34 -0.23
CA THR A 228 18.52 10.07 0.32
C THR A 228 18.62 8.57 0.55
N ASP A 229 19.84 8.07 0.68
CA ASP A 229 20.01 6.64 0.97
C ASP A 229 19.34 6.27 2.29
N ASP A 230 19.39 7.14 3.30
CA ASP A 230 18.72 6.90 4.58
C ASP A 230 17.19 6.88 4.45
N HIS A 231 16.60 7.81 3.69
CA HIS A 231 15.15 7.78 3.46
C HIS A 231 14.74 6.55 2.66
N ALA A 232 15.55 6.12 1.68
CA ALA A 232 15.28 4.92 0.89
C ALA A 232 15.36 3.64 1.74
N ARG A 233 16.31 3.57 2.66
CA ARG A 233 16.46 2.45 3.61
C ARG A 233 15.29 2.36 4.57
N GLU A 234 14.89 3.49 5.16
CA GLU A 234 13.75 3.52 6.09
C GLU A 234 12.46 3.16 5.36
N THR A 235 12.24 3.72 4.18
CA THR A 235 11.07 3.39 3.36
C THR A 235 11.08 1.91 2.96
N ALA A 236 12.23 1.34 2.58
CA ALA A 236 12.33 -0.08 2.26
C ALA A 236 11.99 -0.97 3.46
N TYR A 237 12.45 -0.59 4.65
CA TYR A 237 12.14 -1.30 5.90
C TYR A 237 10.62 -1.34 6.15
N GLU A 238 9.95 -0.19 6.07
CA GLU A 238 8.51 -0.10 6.29
C GLU A 238 7.71 -0.82 5.19
N VAL A 239 8.12 -0.70 3.93
CA VAL A 239 7.49 -1.40 2.79
C VAL A 239 7.58 -2.91 2.96
N VAL A 240 8.75 -3.44 3.33
CA VAL A 240 8.93 -4.89 3.56
C VAL A 240 8.11 -5.35 4.77
N ASN A 241 8.11 -4.63 5.88
CA ASN A 241 7.28 -5.00 7.04
C ASN A 241 5.78 -4.97 6.70
N GLY A 242 5.32 -3.96 5.95
CA GLY A 242 3.96 -3.87 5.45
C GLY A 242 3.57 -5.07 4.56
N TYR A 243 4.48 -5.50 3.69
CA TYR A 243 4.29 -6.70 2.88
C TYR A 243 4.20 -7.97 3.73
N LEU A 244 5.15 -8.17 4.65
CA LEU A 244 5.23 -9.36 5.50
C LEU A 244 4.00 -9.48 6.42
N ALA A 245 3.49 -8.36 6.93
CA ALA A 245 2.27 -8.35 7.73
C ALA A 245 1.06 -8.89 6.96
N GLN A 246 0.99 -8.63 5.64
CA GLN A 246 -0.11 -9.05 4.77
C GLN A 246 0.07 -10.44 4.17
N HIS A 247 1.30 -10.93 4.06
CA HIS A 247 1.64 -12.16 3.31
C HIS A 247 2.45 -13.17 4.13
N LYS A 248 2.36 -13.12 5.47
CA LYS A 248 3.13 -13.98 6.38
C LYS A 248 3.01 -15.47 6.04
N GLU A 249 1.84 -15.91 5.58
CA GLU A 249 1.56 -17.29 5.22
C GLU A 249 2.41 -17.80 4.04
N LYS A 250 2.86 -16.92 3.14
CA LYS A 250 3.72 -17.30 2.02
C LYS A 250 5.10 -17.81 2.48
N TYR A 251 5.58 -17.32 3.62
CA TYR A 251 6.86 -17.70 4.21
C TYR A 251 6.75 -18.93 5.12
N LEU A 252 5.55 -19.23 5.60
CA LEU A 252 5.31 -20.38 6.49
C LEU A 252 4.97 -21.66 5.71
N LYS A 253 4.41 -21.56 4.49
CA LYS A 253 3.96 -22.70 3.66
C LYS A 253 5.09 -23.48 2.95
N GLY A 254 6.35 -23.25 3.31
CA GLY A 254 7.52 -23.84 2.65
C GLY A 254 8.39 -24.75 3.51
N ASN A 255 7.97 -25.05 4.75
CA ASN A 255 8.61 -26.00 5.65
C ASN A 255 7.82 -27.30 5.73
#